data_AF-A0A354D124-F1
#
_entry.id   AF-A0A354D124-F1
#
_cell.length_a   1.000
_cell.length_b   1.000
_cell.length_c   1.000
_cell.angle_alpha   90.00
_cell.angle_beta   90.00
_cell.angle_gamma   90.00
#
_symmetry.space_group_name_H-M   'P 1'
#
loop_
_entity.id
_entity.type
_entity.pdbx_description
1 polymer ?
#
loop_
_entity_poly.entity_id
_entity_poly.type
_entity_poly.pdbx_seq_one_letter_code
_entity_poly.pdbx_strand_id
1 'polypeptide(L)'
;MQRHLQQLEESLNTDYRNKLQHMEQQVVEVVVHVFEKVFHIQFDDKTEILLSLVSDAIMGIEGSKDFRIRVAEVNFEFMENHRHELEERVGEDISLEMIADPMLEENQCMIETDSGIFNCSLGVQLENLIKDLKSLSIN
;
A
#
# COMPACT_ATOMS: atom_id res chain seq x y z
N MET A 1 14.11 53.26 -6.04
CA MET A 1 12.68 52.92 -6.22
C MET A 1 12.51 51.64 -7.04
N GLN A 2 12.94 51.58 -8.30
CA GLN A 2 12.85 50.35 -9.14
C GLN A 2 13.55 49.11 -8.55
N ARG A 3 14.77 49.23 -8.00
CA ARG A 3 15.45 48.09 -7.33
C ARG A 3 14.69 47.53 -6.13
N HIS A 4 13.95 48.39 -5.42
CA HIS A 4 13.20 47.99 -4.23
C HIS A 4 11.92 47.24 -4.62
N LEU A 5 11.27 47.66 -5.71
CA LEU A 5 10.15 46.94 -6.34
C LEU A 5 10.59 45.57 -6.85
N GLN A 6 11.74 45.47 -7.51
CA GLN A 6 12.29 44.20 -7.99
C GLN A 6 12.62 43.23 -6.84
N GLN A 7 13.27 43.70 -5.77
CA GLN A 7 13.56 42.88 -4.59
C GLN A 7 12.28 42.40 -3.89
N LEU A 8 11.24 43.24 -3.85
CA LEU A 8 9.96 42.86 -3.28
C LEU A 8 9.25 41.79 -4.12
N GLU A 9 9.31 41.92 -5.44
CA GLU A 9 8.71 40.97 -6.39
C GLU A 9 9.43 39.61 -6.37
N GLU A 10 10.76 39.60 -6.27
CA GLU A 10 11.54 38.38 -6.06
C GLU A 10 11.21 37.74 -4.71
N SER A 11 11.15 38.53 -3.62
CA SER A 11 10.79 38.04 -2.30
C SER A 11 9.40 37.42 -2.27
N LEU A 12 8.41 38.05 -2.91
CA LEU A 12 7.04 37.54 -3.01
C LEU A 12 6.98 36.23 -3.81
N ASN A 13 7.72 36.14 -4.92
CA ASN A 13 7.79 34.91 -5.71
C ASN A 13 8.46 33.76 -4.94
N THR A 14 9.54 34.04 -4.20
CA THR A 14 10.18 33.04 -3.36
C THR A 14 9.25 32.58 -2.23
N ASP A 15 8.57 33.50 -1.56
CA ASP A 15 7.64 33.18 -0.47
C ASP A 15 6.43 32.38 -0.96
N TYR A 16 5.93 32.70 -2.16
CA TYR A 16 4.86 31.95 -2.83
C TYR A 16 5.30 30.51 -3.18
N ARG A 17 6.49 30.34 -3.75
CA ARG A 17 7.05 29.00 -4.05
C ARG A 17 7.26 28.16 -2.80
N ASN A 18 7.78 28.77 -1.74
CA ASN A 18 7.97 28.09 -0.45
C ASN A 18 6.63 27.64 0.15
N LYS A 19 5.60 28.49 0.08
CA LYS A 19 4.25 28.14 0.54
C LYS A 19 3.64 27.00 -0.27
N LEU A 20 3.78 27.01 -1.59
CA LEU A 20 3.32 25.91 -2.45
C LEU A 20 3.99 24.59 -2.08
N GLN A 21 5.32 24.58 -1.94
CA GLN A 21 6.06 23.38 -1.57
C GLN A 21 5.69 22.86 -0.17
N HIS A 22 5.49 23.75 0.80
CA HIS A 22 5.02 23.36 2.14
C HIS A 22 3.60 22.80 2.12
N MET A 23 2.70 23.41 1.34
CA MET A 23 1.32 22.94 1.21
C MET A 23 1.25 21.56 0.58
N GLU A 24 2.05 21.27 -0.45
CA GLU A 24 2.13 19.92 -1.03
C GLU A 24 2.52 18.87 0.02
N GLN A 25 3.56 19.14 0.82
CA GLN A 25 4.00 18.22 1.87
C GLN A 25 2.90 18.00 2.92
N GLN A 26 2.23 19.06 3.34
CA GLN A 26 1.14 18.97 4.32
C GLN A 26 -0.07 18.20 3.80
N VAL A 27 -0.44 18.37 2.53
CA VAL A 27 -1.55 17.63 1.93
C VAL A 27 -1.23 16.14 1.88
N VAL A 28 -0.01 15.77 1.46
CA VAL A 28 0.42 14.37 1.45
C VAL A 28 0.38 13.78 2.86
N GLU A 29 0.94 14.46 3.87
CA GLU A 29 0.88 13.99 5.26
C GLU A 29 -0.56 13.77 5.76
N VAL A 30 -1.45 14.74 5.50
CA VAL A 30 -2.86 14.62 5.92
C VAL A 30 -3.54 13.47 5.21
N VAL A 31 -3.29 13.26 3.92
CA VAL A 31 -3.85 12.13 3.17
C VAL A 31 -3.35 10.81 3.75
N VAL A 32 -2.05 10.67 4.03
CA VAL A 32 -1.50 9.47 4.68
C VAL A 32 -2.18 9.22 6.03
N HIS A 33 -2.32 10.25 6.86
CA HIS A 33 -2.94 10.13 8.18
C HIS A 33 -4.44 9.78 8.12
N VAL A 34 -5.16 10.32 7.13
CA VAL A 34 -6.57 9.96 6.88
C VAL A 34 -6.66 8.52 6.40
N PHE A 35 -5.75 8.08 5.52
CA PHE A 35 -5.72 6.70 5.05
C PHE A 35 -5.43 5.73 6.19
N GLU A 36 -4.40 5.96 7.02
CA GLU A 36 -4.14 5.14 8.21
C GLU A 36 -5.38 5.04 9.11
N LYS A 37 -6.09 6.16 9.31
CA LYS A 37 -7.36 6.16 10.04
C LYS A 37 -8.48 5.38 9.34
N VAL A 38 -8.64 5.54 8.03
CA VAL A 38 -9.69 4.84 7.27
C VAL A 38 -9.43 3.34 7.24
N PHE A 39 -8.18 2.92 7.08
CA PHE A 39 -7.78 1.51 7.21
C PHE A 39 -8.09 0.97 8.61
N HIS A 40 -7.89 1.76 9.67
CA HIS A 40 -8.26 1.36 11.03
C HIS A 40 -9.78 1.39 11.33
N ILE A 41 -10.57 2.10 10.52
CA ILE A 41 -12.02 2.24 10.71
C ILE A 41 -12.81 1.26 9.83
N GLN A 42 -12.30 0.92 8.64
CA GLN A 42 -12.96 -0.04 7.74
C GLN A 42 -12.61 -1.50 8.05
N PHE A 43 -11.43 -1.76 8.59
CA PHE A 43 -11.00 -3.09 8.96
C PHE A 43 -10.92 -3.13 10.48
N ASP A 44 -11.87 -3.83 11.11
CA ASP A 44 -11.95 -3.96 12.57
C ASP A 44 -10.75 -4.74 13.12
N ASP A 45 -10.11 -5.57 12.28
CA ASP A 45 -8.98 -6.42 12.63
C ASP A 45 -7.86 -6.41 11.57
N LYS A 46 -6.60 -6.52 12.01
CA LYS A 46 -5.42 -6.45 11.12
C LYS A 46 -5.37 -7.60 10.11
N THR A 47 -6.00 -8.71 10.45
CA THR A 47 -6.14 -9.91 9.63
C THR A 47 -7.05 -9.67 8.42
N GLU A 48 -8.10 -8.84 8.53
CA GLU A 48 -8.93 -8.47 7.38
C GLU A 48 -8.17 -7.57 6.39
N ILE A 49 -7.32 -6.67 6.91
CA ILE A 49 -6.42 -5.87 6.07
C ILE A 49 -5.50 -6.81 5.28
N LEU A 50 -4.90 -7.79 5.94
CA LEU A 50 -4.03 -8.77 5.30
C LEU A 50 -4.75 -9.53 4.18
N LEU A 51 -6.00 -9.95 4.41
CA LEU A 51 -6.83 -10.62 3.41
C LEU A 51 -7.03 -9.75 2.16
N SER A 52 -7.36 -8.47 2.34
CA SER A 52 -7.53 -7.54 1.22
C SER A 52 -6.22 -7.34 0.45
N LEU A 53 -5.11 -7.14 1.15
CA LEU A 53 -3.80 -6.92 0.52
C LEU A 53 -3.35 -8.11 -0.31
N VAL A 54 -3.62 -9.34 0.16
CA VAL A 54 -3.32 -10.56 -0.59
C VAL A 54 -4.21 -10.64 -1.83
N SER A 55 -5.52 -10.38 -1.70
CA SER A 55 -6.44 -10.35 -2.85
C SER A 55 -5.97 -9.36 -3.93
N ASP A 56 -5.64 -8.13 -3.53
CA ASP A 56 -5.24 -7.07 -4.47
C ASP A 56 -3.90 -7.40 -5.13
N ALA A 57 -2.95 -7.98 -4.37
CA ALA A 57 -1.67 -8.39 -4.92
C ALA A 57 -1.79 -9.51 -5.95
N ILE A 58 -2.64 -10.52 -5.69
CA ILE A 58 -2.87 -11.61 -6.65
C ILE A 58 -3.54 -11.08 -7.93
N MET A 59 -4.54 -10.19 -7.79
CA MET A 59 -5.20 -9.56 -8.94
C MET A 59 -4.24 -8.72 -9.81
N GLY A 60 -3.18 -8.17 -9.22
CA GLY A 60 -2.14 -7.43 -9.94
C GLY A 60 -1.12 -8.31 -10.67
N ILE A 61 -1.06 -9.62 -10.38
CA ILE A 61 -0.12 -10.55 -10.99
C ILE A 61 -0.80 -11.24 -12.18
N GLU A 62 -0.45 -10.82 -13.39
CA GLU A 62 -0.96 -11.43 -14.62
C GLU A 62 -0.15 -12.68 -15.01
N GLY A 63 -0.86 -13.73 -15.45
CA GLY A 63 -0.26 -14.90 -16.11
C GLY A 63 0.18 -16.03 -15.17
N SER A 64 0.16 -15.84 -13.86
CA SER A 64 0.38 -16.91 -12.87
C SER A 64 -0.94 -17.55 -12.46
N LYS A 65 -0.94 -18.88 -12.29
CA LYS A 65 -2.11 -19.64 -11.80
C LYS A 65 -1.87 -20.27 -10.44
N ASP A 66 -0.62 -20.52 -10.06
CA ASP A 66 -0.25 -21.12 -8.79
C ASP A 66 0.39 -20.07 -7.89
N PHE A 67 -0.22 -19.83 -6.73
CA PHE A 67 0.23 -18.85 -5.75
C PHE A 67 0.47 -19.52 -4.40
N ARG A 68 1.69 -19.36 -3.88
CA ARG A 68 2.08 -19.77 -2.54
C ARG A 68 2.20 -18.55 -1.64
N ILE A 69 1.26 -18.41 -0.70
CA ILE A 69 1.15 -17.25 0.18
C ILE A 69 1.79 -17.62 1.52
N ARG A 70 2.95 -17.04 1.80
CA ARG A 70 3.66 -17.18 3.09
C ARG A 70 3.21 -16.10 4.04
N VAL A 71 2.72 -16.51 5.20
CA VAL A 71 2.24 -15.63 6.27
C VAL A 71 2.84 -16.04 7.62
N ALA A 72 2.88 -15.11 8.57
CA ALA A 72 3.25 -15.43 9.94
C ALA A 72 2.35 -16.52 10.54
N GLU A 73 2.90 -17.36 11.43
CA GLU A 73 2.16 -18.45 12.07
C GLU A 73 0.86 -17.99 12.74
N VAL A 74 0.88 -16.79 13.34
CA VAL A 74 -0.30 -16.19 14.00
C VAL A 74 -1.47 -15.91 13.06
N ASN A 75 -1.20 -15.69 11.77
CA ASN A 75 -2.22 -15.36 10.76
C ASN A 75 -2.60 -16.56 9.89
N PHE A 76 -1.86 -17.67 9.97
CA PHE A 76 -2.05 -18.83 9.11
C PHE A 76 -3.47 -19.38 9.20
N GLU A 77 -3.97 -19.63 10.41
CA GLU A 77 -5.31 -20.19 10.61
C GLU A 77 -6.41 -19.26 10.08
N PHE A 78 -6.27 -17.94 10.29
CA PHE A 78 -7.21 -16.96 9.76
C PHE A 78 -7.22 -16.97 8.22
N MET A 79 -6.05 -16.92 7.60
CA MET A 79 -5.92 -16.87 6.14
C MET A 79 -6.38 -18.17 5.48
N GLU A 80 -6.08 -19.32 6.09
CA GLU A 80 -6.49 -20.64 5.62
C GLU A 80 -8.02 -20.79 5.68
N ASN A 81 -8.67 -20.29 6.73
CA ASN A 81 -10.13 -20.29 6.85
C ASN A 81 -10.82 -19.42 5.77
N HIS A 82 -10.17 -18.36 5.31
CA HIS A 82 -10.68 -17.46 4.26
C HIS A 82 -10.08 -17.76 2.88
N ARG A 83 -9.31 -18.84 2.72
CA ARG A 83 -8.69 -19.20 1.43
C ARG A 83 -9.73 -19.36 0.34
N HIS A 84 -10.85 -20.02 0.65
CA HIS A 84 -11.90 -20.25 -0.33
C HIS A 84 -12.55 -18.96 -0.82
N GLU A 85 -12.74 -17.98 0.08
CA GLU A 85 -13.24 -16.65 -0.27
C GLU A 85 -12.27 -15.90 -1.19
N LEU A 86 -10.95 -16.03 -0.93
CA LEU A 86 -9.90 -15.48 -1.79
C LEU A 86 -9.93 -16.10 -3.20
N GLU A 87 -10.05 -17.42 -3.29
CA GLU A 87 -10.16 -18.15 -4.57
C GLU A 87 -11.39 -17.64 -5.37
N GLU A 88 -12.55 -17.53 -4.73
CA GLU A 88 -13.77 -17.01 -5.37
C GLU A 88 -13.64 -15.56 -5.84
N ARG A 89 -12.96 -14.70 -5.07
CA ARG A 89 -12.75 -13.28 -5.41
C ARG A 89 -11.80 -13.08 -6.58
N VAL A 90 -10.75 -13.88 -6.67
CA VAL A 90 -9.70 -13.71 -7.69
C VAL A 90 -10.05 -14.46 -8.99
N GLY A 91 -10.67 -15.65 -8.90
CA GLY A 91 -11.19 -16.40 -10.06
C GLY A 91 -11.04 -17.92 -9.95
N GLU A 92 -11.86 -18.67 -10.70
CA GLU A 92 -11.95 -20.14 -10.57
C GLU A 92 -10.75 -20.96 -11.09
N ASP A 93 -9.77 -20.33 -11.77
CA ASP A 93 -8.68 -21.03 -12.46
C ASP A 93 -7.29 -20.76 -11.84
N ILE A 94 -7.29 -20.43 -10.55
CA ILE A 94 -6.10 -20.22 -9.73
C ILE A 94 -6.05 -21.20 -8.54
N SER A 95 -4.85 -21.57 -8.15
CA SER A 95 -4.53 -22.45 -7.03
C SER A 95 -3.82 -21.64 -5.96
N LEU A 96 -4.41 -21.55 -4.76
CA LEU A 96 -3.82 -20.88 -3.61
C LEU A 96 -3.32 -21.92 -2.59
N GLU A 97 -2.07 -21.77 -2.17
CA GLU A 97 -1.48 -22.55 -1.07
C GLU A 97 -1.02 -21.60 0.03
N MET A 98 -1.56 -21.76 1.23
CA MET A 98 -1.13 -21.01 2.41
C MET A 98 0.04 -21.72 3.08
N ILE A 99 1.08 -20.98 3.44
CA ILE A 99 2.28 -21.50 4.13
C ILE A 99 2.53 -20.66 5.37
N ALA A 100 2.58 -21.32 6.53
CA ALA A 100 3.03 -20.69 7.76
C ALA A 100 4.57 -20.55 7.75
N ASP A 101 5.05 -19.33 7.99
CA ASP A 101 6.47 -19.01 8.06
C ASP A 101 6.82 -18.35 9.41
N PRO A 102 7.54 -19.05 10.30
CA PRO A 102 7.94 -18.50 11.60
C PRO A 102 8.96 -17.36 11.51
N MET A 103 9.55 -17.12 10.34
CA MET A 103 10.47 -16.00 10.12
C MET A 103 9.75 -14.71 9.77
N LEU A 104 8.44 -14.77 9.46
CA LEU A 104 7.63 -13.59 9.15
C LEU A 104 6.96 -13.02 10.39
N GLU A 105 6.96 -11.69 10.49
CA GLU A 105 6.19 -10.97 11.51
C GLU A 105 4.70 -10.88 11.15
N GLU A 106 3.85 -10.56 12.13
CA GLU A 106 2.38 -10.45 12.00
C GLU A 106 1.91 -9.61 10.80
N ASN A 107 2.67 -8.58 10.41
CA ASN A 107 2.30 -7.70 9.29
C ASN A 107 3.01 -8.03 7.98
N GLN A 108 3.76 -9.16 7.94
CA GLN A 108 4.53 -9.58 6.78
C GLN A 108 3.83 -10.71 6.02
N CYS A 109 3.88 -10.59 4.70
CA CYS A 109 3.29 -11.54 3.78
C CYS A 109 4.09 -11.56 2.49
N MET A 110 4.32 -12.76 1.97
CA MET A 110 5.05 -12.96 0.72
C MET A 110 4.22 -13.86 -0.19
N ILE A 111 4.12 -13.50 -1.46
CA ILE A 111 3.44 -14.31 -2.48
C ILE A 111 4.50 -14.86 -3.43
N GLU A 112 4.65 -16.17 -3.44
CA GLU A 112 5.52 -16.89 -4.37
C GLU A 112 4.69 -17.41 -5.53
N THR A 113 5.14 -17.14 -6.74
CA THR A 113 4.54 -17.60 -7.99
C THR A 113 5.62 -18.21 -8.88
N ASP A 114 5.21 -18.80 -9.99
CA ASP A 114 6.13 -19.24 -11.05
C ASP A 114 6.93 -18.08 -11.68
N SER A 115 6.36 -16.87 -11.68
CA SER A 115 6.99 -15.67 -12.24
C SER A 115 7.96 -14.97 -11.27
N GLY A 116 7.86 -15.24 -9.96
CA GLY A 116 8.74 -14.66 -8.96
C GLY A 116 8.13 -14.58 -7.56
N ILE A 117 8.83 -13.86 -6.67
CA ILE A 117 8.43 -13.64 -5.28
C ILE A 117 8.04 -12.17 -5.11
N PHE A 118 6.84 -11.94 -4.61
CA PHE A 118 6.25 -10.62 -4.36
C PHE A 118 6.15 -10.39 -2.85
N ASN A 119 6.58 -9.20 -2.40
CA ASN A 119 6.43 -8.79 -1.01
C ASN A 119 5.13 -8.01 -0.86
N CYS A 120 4.17 -8.62 -0.17
CA CYS A 120 2.83 -8.09 0.06
C CYS A 120 2.62 -7.70 1.52
N SER A 121 3.72 -7.47 2.25
CA SER A 121 3.68 -7.00 3.63
C SER A 121 2.95 -5.66 3.71
N LEU A 122 2.20 -5.46 4.79
CA LEU A 122 1.39 -4.26 5.03
C LEU A 122 2.18 -2.97 4.80
N GLY A 123 3.41 -2.91 5.32
CA GLY A 123 4.29 -1.74 5.17
C GLY A 123 4.67 -1.45 3.71
N VAL A 124 4.95 -2.48 2.91
CA VAL A 124 5.31 -2.31 1.48
C VAL A 124 4.11 -1.83 0.68
N GLN A 125 2.90 -2.34 0.98
CA GLN A 125 1.68 -1.92 0.30
C GLN A 125 1.29 -0.48 0.66
N LEU A 126 1.42 -0.10 1.93
CA LEU A 126 1.28 1.30 2.36
C LEU A 126 2.27 2.21 1.62
N GLU A 127 3.54 1.82 1.53
CA GLU A 127 4.54 2.61 0.80
C GLU A 127 4.22 2.76 -0.68
N ASN A 128 3.76 1.70 -1.35
CA ASN A 128 3.38 1.74 -2.76
C ASN A 128 2.19 2.67 -2.98
N LEU A 129 1.16 2.58 -2.13
CA LEU A 129 0.00 3.47 -2.21
C LEU A 129 0.40 4.94 -1.97
N ILE A 130 1.31 5.20 -1.03
CA ILE A 130 1.86 6.55 -0.79
C ILE A 130 2.63 7.04 -2.03
N LYS A 131 3.40 6.18 -2.69
CA LYS A 131 4.09 6.53 -3.94
C LYS A 131 3.09 6.86 -5.06
N ASP A 132 2.02 6.08 -5.19
CA ASP A 132 0.98 6.32 -6.19
C ASP A 132 0.27 7.65 -5.93
N LEU A 133 -0.10 7.95 -4.69
CA LEU A 133 -0.67 9.25 -4.30
C LEU A 133 0.28 10.41 -4.58
N LYS A 134 1.58 10.25 -4.27
CA LYS A 134 2.60 11.25 -4.61
C LYS A 134 2.73 11.43 -6.12
N SER A 135 2.61 10.36 -6.91
CA SER A 135 2.68 10.43 -8.38
C SER A 135 1.49 11.21 -8.99
N LEU A 136 0.31 11.10 -8.37
CA LEU A 136 -0.89 11.84 -8.79
C LEU A 136 -0.79 13.33 -8.49
N SER A 137 -0.04 13.72 -7.46
CA SER A 137 0.21 15.13 -7.12
C SER A 137 1.19 15.84 -8.06
N ILE A 138 1.94 15.09 -8.88
CA ILE A 138 2.98 15.64 -9.79
C ILE A 138 2.43 15.93 -11.20
N ASN A 139 1.11 15.77 -11.44
CA ASN A 139 0.46 16.18 -12.69
C ASN A 139 -0.15 17.58 -12.62
#